data_AF-A0A920PG14-F1
#
_entry.id   AF-A0A920PG14-F1
#
_cell.length_a   1.000
_cell.length_b   1.000
_cell.length_c   1.000
_cell.angle_alpha   90.00
_cell.angle_beta   90.00
_cell.angle_gamma   90.00
#
_symmetry.space_group_name_H-M   'P 1'
#
loop_
_entity.id
_entity.type
_entity.pdbx_description
1 polymer ?
#
loop_
_entity_poly.entity_id
_entity_poly.type
_entity_poly.pdbx_seq_one_letter_code
_entity_poly.pdbx_strand_id
1 'polypeptide(L)' 'MGAATAVLLAKKGCNVVINYTRSEEEAISTSKLVEEQNVECIVVKANVAIDKNAKRWYKQR' A
#
# COMPACT_ATOMS: atom_id res chain seq x y z
N MET A 1 -10.01 -5.42 -5.69
CA MET A 1 -10.75 -5.48 -4.40
C MET A 1 -9.96 -4.95 -3.18
N GLY A 2 -8.67 -4.57 -3.28
CA GLY A 2 -7.93 -4.03 -2.11
C GLY A 2 -8.13 -2.53 -1.83
N ALA A 3 -8.35 -1.71 -2.86
CA ALA A 3 -8.32 -0.25 -2.74
C ALA A 3 -9.40 0.34 -1.82
N ALA A 4 -10.64 -0.11 -1.96
CA ALA A 4 -11.74 0.37 -1.12
C ALA A 4 -11.50 0.06 0.38
N THR A 5 -10.97 -1.13 0.67
CA THR A 5 -10.60 -1.53 2.04
C THR A 5 -9.47 -0.68 2.60
N ALA A 6 -8.44 -0.41 1.80
CA ALA A 6 -7.34 0.47 2.19
C ALA A 6 -7.84 1.87 2.59
N VAL A 7 -8.70 2.48 1.76
CA VAL A 7 -9.31 3.78 2.05
C VAL A 7 -10.21 3.75 3.29
N LEU A 8 -10.98 2.67 3.49
CA LEU A 8 -11.83 2.53 4.68
C LEU A 8 -11.02 2.44 5.97
N LEU A 9 -9.87 1.75 5.95
CA LEU A 9 -8.95 1.67 7.09
C LEU A 9 -8.29 3.04 7.34
N ALA A 10 -7.86 3.72 6.27
CA ALA A 10 -7.29 5.06 6.35
C ALA A 10 -8.24 6.07 7.01
N LYS A 11 -9.53 6.04 6.63
CA LYS A 11 -10.59 6.85 7.25
C LYS A 11 -10.78 6.62 8.75
N LYS A 12 -10.31 5.49 9.27
CA LYS A 12 -10.30 5.17 10.71
C LYS A 12 -9.00 5.57 11.41
N GLY A 13 -8.09 6.25 10.71
CA GLY A 13 -6.79 6.67 11.24
C GLY A 13 -5.72 5.56 11.17
N CYS A 14 -5.95 4.48 10.42
CA CYS A 14 -4.96 3.42 10.29
C CYS A 14 -3.94 3.76 9.19
N ASN A 15 -2.66 3.59 9.50
CA ASN A 15 -1.62 3.56 8.47
C ASN A 15 -1.78 2.31 7.60
N VAL A 16 -1.47 2.42 6.32
CA VAL A 16 -1.75 1.35 5.34
C VAL A 16 -0.50 0.97 4.55
N VAL A 17 -0.36 -0.33 4.32
CA VAL A 17 0.59 -0.90 3.36
C VAL A 17 -0.19 -1.42 2.16
N ILE A 18 0.18 -0.97 0.96
CA ILE A 18 -0.40 -1.44 -0.29
C ILE A 18 0.61 -2.34 -0.98
N ASN A 19 0.28 -3.63 -1.05
CA ASN A 19 1.05 -4.60 -1.82
C ASN A 19 0.51 -4.71 -3.25
N TYR A 20 1.41 -4.73 -4.25
CA TYR A 20 1.08 -5.00 -5.64
C TYR A 20 2.04 -6.00 -6.28
N THR A 21 1.55 -6.73 -7.30
CA THR A 21 2.36 -7.69 -8.07
C THR A 21 2.46 -7.34 -9.54
N ARG A 22 1.47 -6.65 -10.11
CA ARG A 22 1.37 -6.37 -11.56
C ARG A 22 1.14 -4.90 -11.89
N SER A 23 0.27 -4.21 -11.15
CA SER A 23 -0.14 -2.84 -11.46
C SER A 23 0.36 -1.87 -10.39
N GLU A 24 1.47 -1.19 -10.69
CA GLU A 24 2.08 -0.17 -9.82
C GLU A 24 1.24 1.12 -9.81
N GLU A 25 0.73 1.52 -10.96
CA GLU A 25 -0.07 2.73 -11.13
C GLU A 25 -1.34 2.68 -10.27
N GLU A 26 -2.04 1.55 -10.24
CA GLU A 26 -3.21 1.36 -9.37
C GLU A 26 -2.84 1.44 -7.88
N ALA A 27 -1.67 0.93 -7.50
CA ALA A 27 -1.19 0.95 -6.13
C ALA A 27 -0.82 2.37 -5.68
N ILE A 28 -0.16 3.14 -6.55
CA ILE A 28 0.16 4.56 -6.32
C ILE A 28 -1.11 5.42 -6.29
N SER A 29 -2.07 5.16 -7.17
CA SER A 29 -3.35 5.87 -7.16
C SER A 29 -4.10 5.63 -5.84
N THR A 30 -4.11 4.38 -5.37
CA THR A 30 -4.70 4.03 -4.08
C THR A 30 -3.94 4.66 -2.90
N SER A 31 -2.61 4.75 -2.96
CA SER A 31 -1.84 5.35 -1.86
C SER A 31 -2.14 6.84 -1.69
N LYS A 32 -2.33 7.57 -2.78
CA LYS A 32 -2.72 8.99 -2.72
C LYS A 32 -4.07 9.18 -2.00
N LEU A 33 -5.07 8.34 -2.33
CA LEU A 33 -6.38 8.38 -1.67
C LEU A 33 -6.30 8.04 -0.18
N VAL A 34 -5.35 7.19 0.21
CA VAL A 34 -5.07 6.88 1.62
C VAL A 34 -4.39 8.06 2.32
N GLU A 35 -3.37 8.66 1.71
CA GLU A 35 -2.61 9.79 2.27
C GLU A 35 -3.47 11.05 2.45
N GLU A 36 -4.50 11.24 1.60
CA GLU A 36 -5.53 12.27 1.79
C GLU A 36 -6.27 12.15 3.14
N GLN A 37 -6.26 10.97 3.76
CA GLN A 37 -6.86 10.76 5.09
C GLN A 37 -5.91 11.09 6.25
N ASN A 38 -4.79 11.77 6.00
CA ASN A 38 -3.77 12.15 7.00
C ASN A 38 -3.15 10.94 7.73
N VAL A 39 -3.05 9.80 7.05
CA VAL A 39 -2.36 8.60 7.54
C VAL A 39 -1.16 8.29 6.65
N GLU A 40 -0.21 7.52 7.18
CA GLU A 40 0.94 7.08 6.38
C GLU A 40 0.55 5.94 5.45
N CYS A 41 0.97 6.01 4.19
CA CYS A 41 0.84 4.93 3.24
C CYS A 41 2.23 4.50 2.73
N ILE A 42 2.42 3.20 2.52
CA ILE A 42 3.60 2.70 1.82
C ILE A 42 3.19 1.70 0.76
N VAL A 43 3.73 1.86 -0.45
CA VAL A 43 3.49 0.97 -1.59
C VAL A 43 4.67 0.00 -1.73
N VAL A 44 4.37 -1.29 -1.83
CA VAL A 44 5.39 -2.35 -1.93
C VAL A 44 5.05 -3.32 -3.05
N LYS A 45 6.07 -3.65 -3.85
CA LYS A 45 5.98 -4.72 -4.83
C LYS A 45 6.41 -6.04 -4.21
N ALA A 46 5.46 -6.86 -3.76
CA ALA A 46 5.77 -8.19 -3.23
C ALA A 46 4.87 -9.26 -3.85
N ASN A 47 5.50 -10.26 -4.44
CA ASN A 47 4.82 -11.48 -4.86
C ASN A 47 4.78 -12.47 -3.70
N VAL A 48 3.66 -12.49 -2.96
CA VAL A 48 3.45 -13.36 -1.79
C VAL A 48 3.35 -14.85 -2.17
N ALA A 49 3.10 -15.17 -3.45
CA ALA A 49 3.11 -16.55 -3.93
C ALA A 49 4.53 -17.14 -4.09
N ILE A 50 5.58 -16.31 -3.96
CA ILE A 50 6.98 -16.73 -4.00
C ILE A 50 7.60 -16.33 -2.66
N ASP A 51 7.71 -17.31 -1.76
CA ASP A 51 8.16 -17.22 -0.35
C ASP A 51 9.53 -16.52 -0.14
N LYS A 52 10.25 -16.19 -1.22
CA LYS A 52 11.60 -15.59 -1.17
C LYS A 52 11.67 -14.06 -1.18
N ASN A 53 10.57 -13.34 -1.44
CA ASN A 53 10.63 -11.88 -1.69
C ASN A 53 10.02 -10.97 -0.61
N ALA A 54 9.79 -11.48 0.60
CA ALA A 54 9.27 -10.67 1.73
C ALA A 54 10.28 -9.68 2.34
N LYS A 55 11.33 -9.26 1.59
CA LYS A 55 12.40 -8.38 2.10
C LYS A 55 12.79 -7.31 1.07
N ARG A 56 12.22 -6.11 1.22
CA ARG A 56 12.97 -4.84 1.31
C ARG A 56 12.00 -3.70 1.61
N TRP A 57 12.25 -3.00 2.71
CA TRP A 57 11.57 -1.75 3.07
C TRP A 57 12.64 -0.70 3.35
N TYR A 58 12.56 0.45 2.69
CA TYR A 58 13.09 1.71 3.20
C TYR A 58 12.21 2.86 2.71
N LYS A 59 11.65 3.61 3.68
CA LYS A 59 11.11 4.94 3.48
C LYS A 59 12.33 5.87 3.33
N GLN A 60 12.57 6.40 2.13
CA GLN A 60 13.50 7.53 1.99
C GLN A 60 12.76 8.76 2.52
N ARG A 61 13.20 9.23 3.70
CA ARG A 61 12.91 10.58 4.18
C ARG A 61 13.99 11.51 3.67
#